data_AF-X1JNW3-F1
#
_entry.id   AF-X1JNW3-F1
#
_cell.length_a   1.000
_cell.length_b   1.000
_cell.length_c   1.000
_cell.angle_alpha   90.00
_cell.angle_beta   90.00
_cell.angle_gamma   90.00
#
_symmetry.space_group_name_H-M   'P 1'
#
loop_
_entity.id
_entity.type
_entity.pdbx_description
1 polymer ?
#
loop_
_entity_poly.entity_id
_entity_poly.type
_entity_poly.pdbx_seq_one_letter_code
_entity_poly.pdbx_strand_id
1 'polypeptide(L)'
;EELIRRVRRAEIAKLKVRVYKPKIDTRYSKKHIKAHSGAKVDAEIVKQALDIILTCPADVQVVAIDEAQFFDIDLIEVCQRLADRGVRVIVSGLDQDFRGKPFGPIPYLLAIAEYV
;
A
#
# COMPACT_ATOMS: atom_id res chain seq x y z
N GLU A 1 11.40 -5.71 0.94
CA GLU A 1 12.11 -5.00 2.05
C GLU A 1 12.02 -3.48 1.95
N GLU A 2 11.96 -2.90 0.75
CA GLU A 2 11.95 -1.45 0.55
C GLU A 2 10.72 -0.72 1.15
N LEU A 3 9.51 -1.27 1.05
CA LEU A 3 8.31 -0.67 1.64
C LEU A 3 8.48 -0.45 3.16
N ILE A 4 8.88 -1.50 3.89
CA ILE A 4 9.13 -1.42 5.34
C ILE A 4 10.22 -0.40 5.65
N ARG A 5 11.29 -0.34 4.85
CA ARG A 5 12.35 0.65 5.02
C ARG A 5 11.83 2.08 4.89
N ARG A 6 10.98 2.35 3.90
CA ARG A 6 10.37 3.68 3.69
C ARG A 6 9.39 4.04 4.80
N VAL A 7 8.58 3.09 5.27
CA VAL A 7 7.67 3.28 6.41
C VAL A 7 8.46 3.64 7.67
N ARG A 8 9.49 2.85 8.02
CA ARG A 8 10.33 3.13 9.20
C ARG A 8 10.99 4.50 9.15
N ARG A 9 11.46 4.94 7.97
CA ARG A 9 12.02 6.28 7.81
C ARG A 9 10.99 7.38 8.07
N ALA A 10 9.75 7.19 7.64
CA ALA A 10 8.66 8.12 7.92
C ALA A 10 8.31 8.16 9.43
N GLU A 11 8.28 6.99 10.09
CA GLU A 11 8.07 6.90 11.54
C GLU A 11 9.20 7.58 12.34
N ILE A 12 10.46 7.39 11.95
CA ILE A 12 11.63 8.07 12.55
C ILE A 12 11.51 9.59 12.39
N ALA A 13 10.99 10.06 11.25
CA ALA A 13 10.69 11.47 11.01
C ALA A 13 9.43 11.97 11.75
N LYS A 14 8.83 11.13 12.61
CA LYS A 14 7.61 11.42 13.40
C LYS A 14 6.37 11.73 12.54
N LEU A 15 6.34 11.23 11.31
CA LEU A 15 5.18 11.37 10.44
C LEU A 15 4.08 10.38 10.87
N LYS A 16 2.82 10.78 10.71
CA LYS A 16 1.66 9.90 10.91
C LYS A 16 1.54 8.93 9.74
N VAL A 17 1.87 7.65 9.98
CA VAL A 17 1.86 6.60 8.96
C VAL A 17 0.68 5.65 9.15
N ARG A 18 0.02 5.28 8.06
CA ARG A 18 -0.88 4.13 8.00
C ARG A 18 -0.42 3.14 6.95
N VAL A 19 -0.59 1.86 7.26
CA VAL A 19 -0.20 0.78 6.37
C VAL A 19 -1.38 -0.14 6.14
N TYR A 20 -1.66 -0.46 4.88
CA TYR A 20 -2.79 -1.28 4.46
C TYR A 20 -2.32 -2.49 3.68
N LYS A 21 -3.03 -3.60 3.85
CA LYS A 21 -2.89 -4.79 3.01
C LYS A 21 -4.26 -5.41 2.69
N PRO A 22 -4.40 -6.08 1.53
CA PRO A 22 -5.67 -6.67 1.14
C PRO A 22 -5.95 -7.94 1.97
N LYS A 23 -7.23 -8.20 2.25
CA LYS A 23 -7.68 -9.37 3.01
C LYS A 23 -7.29 -10.70 2.37
N ILE A 24 -7.21 -10.76 1.05
CA ILE A 24 -6.90 -11.99 0.32
C ILE A 24 -5.46 -12.47 0.56
N ASP A 25 -4.56 -11.56 0.98
CA ASP A 25 -3.19 -11.91 1.34
C ASP A 25 -3.13 -12.55 2.75
N THR A 26 -3.43 -13.85 2.78
CA THR A 26 -3.41 -14.69 3.99
C THR A 26 -2.07 -15.39 4.21
N ARG A 27 -1.09 -15.20 3.31
CA ARG A 27 0.17 -15.97 3.27
C ARG A 27 1.05 -15.76 4.51
N TYR A 28 1.01 -14.58 5.17
CA TYR A 28 1.96 -14.24 6.24
C TYR A 28 1.41 -13.47 7.47
N SER A 29 0.22 -13.81 7.95
CA SER A 29 -0.45 -13.33 9.19
C SER A 29 -1.57 -12.31 9.00
N LYS A 30 -2.52 -12.34 9.94
CA LYS A 30 -3.78 -11.56 9.93
C LYS A 30 -3.62 -10.08 10.33
N LYS A 31 -2.42 -9.57 10.65
CA LYS A 31 -2.27 -8.21 11.24
C LYS A 31 -0.98 -7.44 10.90
N HIS A 32 -0.02 -8.04 10.22
CA HIS A 32 1.27 -7.39 9.97
C HIS A 32 1.74 -7.63 8.54
N ILE A 33 2.48 -6.67 8.01
CA ILE A 33 3.38 -6.91 6.88
C ILE A 33 4.70 -7.38 7.47
N LYS A 34 5.17 -8.54 6.99
CA LYS A 34 6.40 -9.17 7.44
C LYS A 34 7.37 -9.21 6.26
N ALA A 35 8.50 -8.54 6.39
CA ALA A 35 9.60 -8.72 5.45
C ALA A 35 10.25 -10.10 5.65
N HIS A 36 10.90 -10.60 4.60
CA HIS A 36 11.71 -11.80 4.66
C HIS A 36 12.84 -11.71 5.69
N SER A 37 13.40 -10.52 5.97
CA SER A 37 14.36 -10.29 7.06
C SER A 37 13.79 -10.40 8.48
N GLY A 38 12.50 -10.67 8.63
CA GLY A 38 11.85 -10.77 9.95
C GLY A 38 11.36 -9.45 10.52
N ALA A 39 11.64 -8.31 9.87
CA ALA A 39 11.05 -7.02 10.22
C ALA A 39 9.53 -7.04 10.05
N LYS A 40 8.82 -6.42 11.00
CA LYS A 40 7.35 -6.32 11.01
C LYS A 40 6.92 -4.87 11.16
N VAL A 41 5.82 -4.53 10.50
CA VAL A 41 5.08 -3.27 10.66
C VAL A 41 3.60 -3.63 10.76
N ASP A 42 2.89 -2.96 11.67
CA ASP A 42 1.45 -3.13 11.84
C ASP A 42 0.72 -2.67 10.58
N ALA A 43 -0.18 -3.50 10.08
CA ALA A 43 -0.94 -3.22 8.86
C ALA A 43 -2.43 -3.50 9.09
N GLU A 44 -3.25 -2.56 8.65
CA GLU A 44 -4.70 -2.71 8.64
C GLU A 44 -5.11 -3.57 7.44
N ILE A 45 -5.95 -4.57 7.69
CA ILE A 45 -6.49 -5.42 6.64
C ILE A 45 -7.80 -4.84 6.13
N VAL A 46 -7.83 -4.52 4.84
CA VAL A 46 -9.01 -4.01 4.14
C VAL A 46 -9.52 -5.00 3.11
N LYS A 47 -10.83 -4.98 2.82
CA LYS A 47 -11.42 -5.90 1.83
C LYS A 47 -11.40 -5.30 0.44
N GLN A 48 -11.69 -4.01 0.34
CA GLN A 48 -11.77 -3.24 -0.91
C GLN A 48 -10.87 -2.02 -0.81
N ALA A 49 -10.41 -1.48 -1.94
CA ALA A 49 -9.54 -0.30 -1.92
C ALA A 49 -10.23 0.89 -1.25
N LEU A 50 -11.53 1.07 -1.49
CA LEU A 50 -12.32 2.18 -0.90
C LEU A 50 -12.36 2.16 0.63
N ASP A 51 -12.20 1.00 1.27
CA ASP A 51 -12.13 0.91 2.75
C ASP A 51 -10.96 1.74 3.29
N ILE A 52 -9.88 1.89 2.52
CA ILE A 52 -8.72 2.72 2.88
C ILE A 52 -9.18 4.16 3.11
N ILE A 53 -9.97 4.75 2.21
CA ILE A 53 -10.45 6.12 2.37
C ILE A 53 -11.34 6.27 3.62
N LEU A 54 -12.14 5.25 3.92
CA LEU A 54 -13.08 5.27 5.04
C LEU A 54 -12.39 5.17 6.40
N THR A 55 -11.33 4.37 6.51
CA THR A 55 -10.63 4.14 7.78
C THR A 55 -9.39 5.00 7.97
N CYS A 56 -8.92 5.66 6.90
CA CYS A 56 -7.74 6.50 6.96
C CYS A 56 -7.97 7.78 7.79
N PRO A 57 -7.16 8.03 8.83
CA PRO A 57 -7.24 9.26 9.60
C PRO A 57 -7.05 10.51 8.72
N ALA A 58 -7.80 11.57 9.02
CA ALA A 58 -7.75 12.82 8.27
C ALA A 58 -6.35 13.47 8.27
N ASP A 59 -5.60 13.27 9.36
CA ASP A 59 -4.28 13.84 9.64
C ASP A 59 -3.12 12.91 9.28
N VAL A 60 -3.36 11.83 8.53
CA VAL A 60 -2.31 10.96 8.02
C VAL A 60 -1.37 11.77 7.10
N GLN A 61 -0.08 11.43 7.13
CA GLN A 61 0.93 12.06 6.27
C GLN A 61 1.53 11.07 5.28
N VAL A 62 1.57 9.78 5.63
CA VAL A 62 2.06 8.71 4.75
C VAL A 62 1.11 7.53 4.78
N VAL A 63 0.70 7.06 3.60
CA VAL A 63 -0.07 5.83 3.44
C VAL A 63 0.76 4.84 2.64
N ALA A 64 1.04 3.68 3.24
CA ALA A 64 1.71 2.57 2.59
C ALA A 64 0.72 1.45 2.26
N ILE A 65 0.76 0.92 1.04
CA ILE A 65 -0.16 -0.11 0.55
C ILE A 65 0.70 -1.25 0.02
N ASP A 66 0.61 -2.42 0.65
CA ASP A 66 1.34 -3.61 0.25
C ASP A 66 0.46 -4.59 -0.52
N GLU A 67 1.10 -5.42 -1.34
CA GLU A 67 0.43 -6.44 -2.17
C GLU A 67 -0.69 -5.85 -3.05
N ALA A 68 -0.41 -4.69 -3.62
CA ALA A 68 -1.38 -3.85 -4.31
C ALA A 68 -2.04 -4.51 -5.53
N GLN A 69 -1.37 -5.49 -6.14
CA GLN A 69 -1.90 -6.26 -7.27
C GLN A 69 -3.18 -7.04 -6.95
N PHE A 70 -3.50 -7.24 -5.67
CA PHE A 70 -4.72 -7.92 -5.24
C PHE A 70 -5.91 -7.00 -4.95
N PHE A 71 -5.74 -5.67 -5.06
CA PHE A 71 -6.87 -4.76 -5.03
C PHE A 71 -7.56 -4.66 -6.39
N ASP A 72 -8.75 -4.08 -6.38
CA ASP A 72 -9.49 -3.68 -7.57
C ASP A 72 -8.94 -2.37 -8.17
N ILE A 73 -9.53 -1.98 -9.30
CA ILE A 73 -9.12 -0.79 -10.06
C ILE A 73 -9.36 0.52 -9.29
N ASP A 74 -10.27 0.49 -8.32
CA ASP A 74 -10.60 1.62 -7.45
C ASP A 74 -9.38 2.08 -6.63
N LEU A 75 -8.37 1.22 -6.46
CA LEU A 75 -7.11 1.60 -5.83
C LEU A 75 -6.42 2.80 -6.51
N ILE A 76 -6.58 2.95 -7.82
CA ILE A 76 -6.04 4.09 -8.57
C ILE A 76 -6.66 5.39 -8.05
N GLU A 77 -7.98 5.44 -7.95
CA GLU A 77 -8.71 6.59 -7.44
C GLU A 77 -8.36 6.87 -5.97
N VAL A 78 -8.24 5.83 -5.16
CA VAL A 78 -7.83 5.96 -3.75
C VAL A 78 -6.44 6.60 -3.64
N CYS A 79 -5.47 6.15 -4.45
CA CYS A 79 -4.12 6.71 -4.45
C CYS A 79 -4.13 8.18 -4.89
N GLN A 80 -4.86 8.50 -5.97
CA GLN A 80 -4.97 9.87 -6.47
C GLN A 80 -5.59 10.80 -5.43
N ARG A 81 -6.72 10.41 -4.83
CA ARG A 81 -7.41 11.21 -3.80
C ARG A 81 -6.53 11.47 -2.57
N LEU A 82 -5.71 10.50 -2.17
CA LEU A 82 -4.76 10.67 -1.07
C LEU A 82 -3.61 11.61 -1.46
N ALA A 83 -3.04 11.44 -2.66
CA ALA A 83 -1.99 12.30 -3.18
C ALA A 83 -2.46 13.76 -3.33
N ASP A 84 -3.66 13.98 -3.85
CA ASP A 84 -4.28 15.30 -4.00
C ASP A 84 -4.51 16.00 -2.65
N ARG A 85 -4.66 15.24 -1.56
CA ARG A 85 -4.72 15.75 -0.17
C ARG A 85 -3.35 16.06 0.42
N GLY A 86 -2.26 15.89 -0.34
CA GLY A 86 -0.89 16.05 0.13
C GLY A 86 -0.36 14.85 0.94
N VAL A 87 -1.05 13.72 0.93
CA VAL A 87 -0.59 12.49 1.60
C VAL A 87 0.42 11.79 0.71
N ARG A 88 1.58 11.42 1.25
CA ARG A 88 2.55 10.61 0.52
C ARG A 88 2.06 9.16 0.44
N VAL A 89 1.72 8.70 -0.76
CA VAL A 89 1.31 7.31 -1.01
C VAL A 89 2.52 6.47 -1.43
N ILE A 90 2.71 5.30 -0.83
CA ILE A 90 3.76 4.36 -1.18
C ILE A 90 3.11 3.02 -1.47
N VAL A 91 3.18 2.59 -2.74
CA VAL A 91 2.56 1.34 -3.19
C VAL A 91 3.63 0.29 -3.45
N SER A 92 3.36 -0.95 -3.05
CA SER A 92 4.18 -2.14 -3.29
C SER A 92 3.29 -3.23 -3.85
N GLY A 93 3.75 -3.89 -4.91
CA GLY A 93 3.04 -5.01 -5.52
C GLY A 93 3.78 -5.60 -6.71
N LEU A 94 3.28 -6.74 -7.18
CA LEU A 94 3.82 -7.43 -8.36
C LEU A 94 3.30 -6.77 -9.64
N ASP A 95 4.19 -6.39 -10.55
CA ASP A 95 3.85 -5.83 -11.85
C ASP A 95 3.22 -6.85 -12.81
N GLN A 96 3.64 -8.12 -12.70
CA GLN A 96 3.15 -9.22 -13.52
C GLN A 96 2.70 -10.44 -12.70
N ASP A 97 1.75 -11.19 -13.24
CA ASP A 97 1.34 -12.50 -12.73
C ASP A 97 2.33 -13.60 -13.18
N PHE A 98 2.10 -14.84 -12.72
CA PHE A 98 2.97 -15.98 -13.05
C PHE A 98 3.03 -16.32 -14.56
N ARG A 99 2.15 -15.74 -15.39
CA ARG A 99 2.10 -15.92 -16.85
C ARG A 99 2.78 -14.75 -17.58
N GLY A 100 3.38 -13.81 -16.86
CA GLY A 100 3.94 -12.59 -17.42
C GLY A 100 2.89 -11.59 -17.91
N LYS A 101 1.65 -11.69 -17.42
CA LYS A 101 0.58 -10.73 -17.74
C LYS A 101 0.52 -9.62 -16.70
N PRO A 102 0.16 -8.38 -17.09
CA PRO A 102 0.03 -7.29 -16.13
C PRO A 102 -0.94 -7.65 -14.99
N PHE A 103 -0.56 -7.36 -13.74
CA PHE A 103 -1.30 -7.83 -12.56
C PHE A 103 -2.13 -6.71 -11.91
N GLY A 104 -3.46 -6.85 -11.99
CA GLY A 104 -4.39 -6.02 -11.24
C GLY A 104 -4.26 -4.54 -11.61
N PRO A 105 -4.29 -3.62 -10.63
CA PRO A 105 -4.20 -2.18 -10.88
C PRO A 105 -2.76 -1.68 -11.13
N ILE A 106 -1.73 -2.52 -10.92
CA ILE A 106 -0.33 -2.09 -10.94
C ILE A 106 0.08 -1.37 -12.23
N PRO A 107 -0.28 -1.82 -13.45
CA PRO A 107 0.13 -1.15 -14.67
C PRO A 107 -0.37 0.30 -14.77
N TYR A 108 -1.58 0.56 -14.27
CA TYR A 108 -2.14 1.89 -14.24
C TYR A 108 -1.50 2.75 -13.16
N LEU A 109 -1.22 2.18 -11.99
CA LEU A 109 -0.49 2.87 -10.92
C LEU A 109 0.91 3.28 -11.38
N LEU A 110 1.62 2.43 -12.11
CA LEU A 110 2.92 2.75 -12.71
C LEU A 110 2.84 3.91 -13.71
N ALA A 111 1.73 4.04 -14.43
CA ALA A 111 1.55 5.10 -15.42
C ALA A 111 1.29 6.48 -14.79
N ILE A 112 0.72 6.52 -13.59
CA ILE A 112 0.36 7.79 -12.91
C ILE A 112 1.32 8.15 -11.76
N ALA A 113 2.13 7.22 -11.28
CA ALA A 113 3.03 7.46 -10.16
C ALA A 113 4.14 8.47 -10.53
N GLU A 114 4.42 9.40 -9.62
CA GLU A 114 5.53 10.34 -9.79
C GLU A 114 6.90 9.66 -9.70
N TYR A 115 6.97 8.52 -9.01
CA TYR A 115 8.17 7.72 -8.83
C TYR A 115 7.86 6.23 -8.94
N VAL A 116 8.63 5.53 -9.78
CA VAL A 116 8.65 4.06 -9.92
C VAL A 116 10.02 3.54 -9.50
#